data_AF-A0A0C9SQJ4-F1
#
_entry.id   AF-A0A0C9SQJ4-F1
#
_cell.length_a   1.000
_cell.length_b   1.000
_cell.length_c   1.000
_cell.angle_alpha   90.00
_cell.angle_beta   90.00
_cell.angle_gamma   90.00
#
_symmetry.space_group_name_H-M   'P 1'
#
loop_
_entity.id
_entity.type
_entity.pdbx_description
1 polymer ?
#
loop_
_entity_poly.entity_id
_entity_poly.type
_entity_poly.pdbx_seq_one_letter_code
_entity_poly.pdbx_strand_id
1 'polypeptide(L)'
;EGLLRAAGTNERLWPLYTHSMLLACRTTTSRVTGYSPHYMLYAQNPILAFDVLDRTWATLDWDTVHEPKDLLAIRAMQIARHRRVVGEALDRQRDQRAKSLKQFEERHARKLTSGDFDVGAWVLREETWLLSQQGNKGALRYAGPFIINRRFQSGTYELRELDGTI
;
A
#
# COMPACT_ATOMS: atom_id res chain seq x y z
N GLU A 1 -25.60 1.04 19.34
CA GLU A 1 -24.60 -0.05 19.37
C GLU A 1 -23.32 0.24 18.59
N GLY A 2 -23.37 0.45 17.26
CA GLY A 2 -22.15 0.70 16.47
C GLY A 2 -21.29 1.88 16.96
N LEU A 3 -21.92 2.89 17.56
CA LEU A 3 -21.24 4.07 18.11
C LEU A 3 -20.40 3.74 19.37
N LEU A 4 -20.89 2.83 20.21
CA LEU A 4 -20.11 2.32 21.35
C LEU A 4 -18.97 1.42 20.88
N ARG A 5 -19.19 0.62 19.83
CA ARG A 5 -18.12 -0.19 19.21
C ARG A 5 -16.99 0.68 18.64
N ALA A 6 -17.33 1.83 18.04
CA ALA A 6 -16.32 2.77 17.56
C ALA A 6 -15.54 3.45 18.71
N ALA A 7 -16.17 3.66 19.87
CA ALA A 7 -15.51 4.17 21.08
C ALA A 7 -14.60 3.13 21.76
N GLY A 8 -14.76 1.84 21.44
CA GLY A 8 -13.91 0.76 21.90
C GLY A 8 -13.95 0.59 23.43
N THR A 9 -12.77 0.48 24.05
CA THR A 9 -12.63 0.28 25.51
C THR A 9 -12.97 1.51 26.34
N ASN A 10 -13.09 2.70 25.74
CA ASN A 10 -13.42 3.92 26.46
C ASN A 10 -14.74 4.51 25.98
N GLU A 11 -15.83 4.00 26.54
CA GLU A 11 -17.20 4.38 26.21
C GLU A 11 -17.47 5.88 26.38
N ARG A 12 -16.70 6.59 27.24
CA ARG A 12 -16.86 8.05 27.44
C ARG A 12 -16.50 8.87 26.21
N LEU A 13 -15.76 8.30 25.26
CA LEU A 13 -15.37 8.96 24.01
C LEU A 13 -16.44 8.90 22.92
N TRP A 14 -17.59 8.26 23.19
CA TRP A 14 -18.70 8.16 22.26
C TRP A 14 -19.10 9.50 21.60
N PRO A 15 -19.10 10.67 22.30
CA PRO A 15 -19.52 11.92 21.69
C PRO A 15 -18.62 12.33 20.52
N LEU A 16 -17.33 12.00 20.57
CA LEU A 16 -16.35 12.33 19.53
C LEU A 16 -16.61 11.59 18.22
N TYR A 17 -17.23 10.40 18.29
CA TYR A 17 -17.54 9.57 17.12
C TYR A 17 -18.94 9.84 16.54
N THR A 18 -19.74 10.70 17.16
CA THR A 18 -21.13 10.94 16.76
C THR A 18 -21.25 11.45 15.33
N HIS A 19 -20.48 12.48 14.97
CA HIS A 19 -20.49 13.04 13.62
C HIS A 19 -19.99 12.04 12.58
N SER A 20 -18.92 11.32 12.90
CA SER A 20 -18.33 10.31 12.02
C SER A 20 -19.29 9.15 11.77
N MET A 21 -20.01 8.70 12.81
CA MET A 21 -21.01 7.64 12.70
C MET A 21 -22.20 8.09 11.85
N LEU A 22 -22.71 9.31 12.05
CA LEU A 22 -23.79 9.84 11.22
C LEU A 22 -23.40 9.91 9.73
N LEU A 23 -22.16 10.31 9.44
CA LEU A 23 -21.65 10.31 8.08
C LEU A 23 -21.52 8.87 7.54
N ALA A 24 -20.96 7.95 8.32
CA ALA A 24 -20.85 6.54 7.96
C ALA A 24 -22.21 5.93 7.60
N CYS A 25 -23.25 6.19 8.39
CA CYS A 25 -24.61 5.71 8.13
C CYS A 25 -25.18 6.25 6.80
N ARG A 26 -24.84 7.50 6.42
CA ARG A 26 -25.34 8.11 5.18
C ARG A 26 -24.60 7.59 3.94
N THR A 27 -23.33 7.23 4.08
CA THR A 27 -22.47 6.87 2.94
C THR A 27 -22.31 5.37 2.76
N THR A 28 -22.60 4.57 3.78
CA THR A 28 -22.52 3.10 3.71
C THR A 28 -23.79 2.51 3.09
N THR A 29 -23.63 1.46 2.28
CA THR A 29 -24.75 0.76 1.66
C THR A 29 -25.56 -0.02 2.69
N SER A 30 -26.88 0.04 2.57
CA SER A 30 -27.78 -0.77 3.41
C SER A 30 -27.94 -2.16 2.82
N ARG A 31 -27.95 -3.20 3.67
CA ARG A 31 -28.19 -4.58 3.24
C ARG A 31 -29.61 -4.78 2.68
N VAL A 32 -30.59 -3.97 3.11
CA VAL A 32 -31.99 -4.10 2.70
C VAL A 32 -32.20 -3.53 1.29
N THR A 33 -31.64 -2.36 1.01
CA THR A 33 -31.85 -1.66 -0.26
C THR A 33 -30.74 -1.89 -1.27
N GLY A 34 -29.56 -2.36 -0.84
CA GLY A 34 -28.36 -2.46 -1.68
C GLY A 34 -27.68 -1.11 -1.97
N TYR A 35 -28.32 0.01 -1.63
CA TYR A 35 -27.85 1.37 -1.90
C TYR A 35 -27.55 2.13 -0.61
N SER A 36 -26.64 3.11 -0.69
CA SER A 36 -26.41 4.04 0.42
C SER A 36 -27.48 5.14 0.42
N PRO A 37 -27.85 5.69 1.59
CA PRO A 37 -28.77 6.82 1.66
C PRO A 37 -28.32 8.02 0.81
N HIS A 38 -27.01 8.28 0.74
CA HIS A 38 -26.45 9.30 -0.15
C HIS A 38 -26.77 9.03 -1.62
N TYR A 39 -26.56 7.78 -2.08
CA TYR A 39 -26.88 7.40 -3.45
C TYR A 39 -28.39 7.53 -3.73
N MET A 40 -29.26 7.15 -2.80
CA MET A 40 -30.70 7.28 -2.98
C MET A 40 -31.15 8.74 -3.10
N LEU A 41 -30.47 9.66 -2.41
CA LEU A 41 -30.83 11.08 -2.43
C LEU A 41 -30.27 11.82 -3.65
N TYR A 42 -29.03 11.52 -4.04
CA TYR A 42 -28.31 12.27 -5.07
C TYR A 42 -28.08 11.50 -6.37
N ALA A 43 -28.52 10.24 -6.45
CA ALA A 43 -28.23 9.30 -7.54
C ALA A 43 -26.73 9.15 -7.84
N GLN A 44 -25.86 9.49 -6.89
CA GLN A 44 -24.41 9.49 -7.04
C GLN A 44 -23.75 8.86 -5.80
N ASN A 45 -22.72 8.06 -6.04
CA ASN A 45 -21.91 7.48 -4.97
C ASN A 45 -21.10 8.57 -4.26
N PRO A 46 -21.06 8.58 -2.92
CA PRO A 46 -20.26 9.55 -2.17
C PRO A 46 -18.78 9.31 -2.46
N ILE A 47 -18.06 10.37 -2.83
CA ILE A 47 -16.60 10.34 -2.95
C ILE A 47 -16.03 10.90 -1.66
N LEU A 48 -15.33 10.09 -0.87
CA LEU A 48 -14.75 10.54 0.39
C LEU A 48 -13.28 10.89 0.18
N ALA A 49 -12.81 11.94 0.87
CA ALA A 49 -11.44 12.43 0.72
C ALA A 49 -10.38 11.34 1.00
N PHE A 50 -10.70 10.36 1.86
CA PHE A 50 -9.83 9.21 2.11
C PHE A 50 -9.85 8.16 0.99
N ASP A 51 -10.90 8.05 0.19
CA ASP A 51 -10.94 7.13 -0.95
C ASP A 51 -9.96 7.60 -2.05
N VAL A 52 -9.69 8.90 -2.12
CA VAL A 52 -8.78 9.51 -3.10
C VAL A 52 -7.37 9.65 -2.56
N LEU A 53 -7.22 10.13 -1.32
CA LEU A 53 -5.92 10.56 -0.79
C LEU A 53 -5.18 9.49 0.02
N ASP A 54 -5.87 8.48 0.56
CA ASP A 54 -5.34 7.79 1.74
C ASP A 54 -5.50 6.27 1.69
N ARG A 55 -4.40 5.55 1.94
CA ARG A 55 -4.37 4.08 2.04
C ARG A 55 -4.90 3.58 3.40
N THR A 56 -5.96 4.21 3.92
CA THR A 56 -6.58 3.87 5.22
C THR A 56 -7.15 2.46 5.26
N TRP A 57 -7.32 1.82 4.09
CA TRP A 57 -7.65 0.40 4.00
C TRP A 57 -6.62 -0.49 4.70
N ALA A 58 -5.33 -0.10 4.72
CA ALA A 58 -4.25 -0.92 5.29
C ALA A 58 -4.06 -0.73 6.80
N THR A 59 -4.72 0.26 7.41
CA THR A 59 -4.49 0.65 8.81
C THR A 59 -5.58 0.21 9.78
N LEU A 60 -6.72 -0.26 9.27
CA LEU A 60 -7.86 -0.69 10.08
C LEU A 60 -8.08 -2.20 9.90
N ASP A 61 -8.55 -2.86 10.95
CA ASP A 61 -8.73 -4.32 11.00
C ASP A 61 -10.05 -4.73 10.33
N TRP A 62 -10.13 -4.56 9.00
CA TRP A 62 -11.34 -4.84 8.21
C TRP A 62 -11.78 -6.32 8.26
N ASP A 63 -10.84 -7.22 8.55
CA ASP A 63 -11.07 -8.65 8.73
C ASP A 63 -11.94 -8.99 9.95
N THR A 64 -12.01 -8.09 10.93
CA THR A 64 -12.86 -8.26 12.12
C THR A 64 -14.34 -7.94 11.89
N VAL A 65 -14.72 -7.48 10.69
CA VAL A 65 -16.09 -7.09 10.36
C VAL A 65 -16.93 -8.31 10.02
N HIS A 66 -17.90 -8.61 10.88
CA HIS A 66 -18.88 -9.68 10.64
C HIS A 66 -20.32 -9.17 10.53
N GLU A 67 -20.65 -8.08 11.22
CA GLU A 67 -22.00 -7.52 11.23
C GLU A 67 -22.07 -6.11 10.60
N PRO A 68 -23.24 -5.66 10.12
CA PRO A 68 -23.41 -4.30 9.60
C PRO A 68 -23.03 -3.20 10.60
N LYS A 69 -23.22 -3.46 11.90
CA LYS A 69 -22.84 -2.53 12.96
C LYS A 69 -21.32 -2.41 13.15
N ASP A 70 -20.57 -3.48 12.87
CA ASP A 70 -19.10 -3.46 12.86
C ASP A 70 -18.58 -2.69 11.67
N LEU A 71 -19.20 -2.88 10.51
CA LEU A 71 -18.88 -2.10 9.32
C LEU A 71 -19.05 -0.61 9.58
N LEU A 72 -20.18 -0.21 10.18
CA LEU A 72 -20.43 1.18 10.56
C LEU A 72 -19.43 1.70 11.60
N ALA A 73 -19.04 0.88 12.57
CA ALA A 73 -18.03 1.25 13.55
C ALA A 73 -16.66 1.49 12.91
N ILE A 74 -16.18 0.58 12.06
CA ILE A 74 -14.90 0.74 11.35
C ILE A 74 -14.95 1.94 10.41
N ARG A 75 -16.06 2.14 9.69
CA ARG A 75 -16.24 3.32 8.82
C ARG A 75 -16.27 4.62 9.63
N ALA A 76 -16.89 4.63 10.80
CA ALA A 76 -16.86 5.80 11.69
C ALA A 76 -15.44 6.08 12.20
N MET A 77 -14.65 5.05 12.54
CA MET A 77 -13.23 5.21 12.90
C MET A 77 -12.40 5.74 11.72
N GLN A 78 -12.65 5.22 10.51
CA GLN A 78 -12.03 5.68 9.27
C GLN A 78 -12.30 7.17 9.02
N ILE A 79 -13.55 7.60 9.19
CA ILE A 79 -13.97 9.00 9.02
C ILE A 79 -13.41 9.90 10.12
N ALA A 80 -13.42 9.43 11.37
CA ALA A 80 -12.93 10.20 12.51
C ALA A 80 -11.44 10.55 12.38
N ARG A 81 -10.66 9.78 11.61
CA ARG A 81 -9.24 10.04 11.30
C ARG A 81 -8.48 10.61 12.50
N HIS A 82 -8.53 9.93 13.64
CA HIS A 82 -7.77 10.40 14.78
C HIS A 82 -6.28 10.34 14.41
N ARG A 83 -5.66 11.50 14.13
CA ARG A 83 -4.28 11.60 13.58
C ARG A 83 -3.28 10.71 14.31
N ARG A 84 -3.46 10.57 15.63
CA ARG A 84 -2.68 9.65 16.48
C ARG A 84 -2.77 8.18 16.04
N VAL A 85 -3.99 7.67 15.78
CA VAL A 85 -4.21 6.27 15.36
C VAL A 85 -3.64 6.01 13.96
N VAL A 86 -3.77 6.98 13.06
CA VAL A 86 -3.20 6.89 11.72
C VAL A 86 -1.66 6.90 11.77
N GLY A 87 -1.06 7.77 12.60
CA GLY A 87 0.38 7.80 12.83
C GLY A 87 0.93 6.48 13.37
N GLU A 88 0.33 5.98 14.45
CA GLU A 88 0.72 4.70 15.06
C GLU A 88 0.61 3.51 14.09
N ALA A 89 -0.43 3.48 13.23
CA ALA A 89 -0.60 2.44 12.23
C ALA A 89 0.44 2.53 11.10
N LEU A 90 0.78 3.74 10.65
CA LEU A 90 1.83 3.97 9.66
C LEU A 90 3.21 3.56 10.19
N ASP A 91 3.50 3.89 11.46
CA ASP A 91 4.77 3.51 12.09
C ASP A 91 4.87 1.99 12.24
N ARG A 92 3.80 1.31 12.70
CA ARG A 92 3.73 -0.16 12.69
C ARG A 92 3.95 -0.75 11.31
N GLN A 93 3.35 -0.17 10.27
CA GLN A 93 3.52 -0.64 8.90
C GLN A 93 4.98 -0.48 8.43
N ARG A 94 5.64 0.63 8.76
CA ARG A 94 7.06 0.86 8.46
C ARG A 94 7.95 -0.17 9.16
N ASP A 95 7.72 -0.41 10.44
CA ASP A 95 8.46 -1.41 11.22
C ASP A 95 8.32 -2.81 10.64
N GLN A 96 7.10 -3.20 10.26
CA GLN A 96 6.85 -4.50 9.64
C GLN A 96 7.56 -4.62 8.28
N ARG A 97 7.52 -3.58 7.44
CA ARG A 97 8.26 -3.58 6.17
C ARG A 97 9.76 -3.70 6.39
N ALA A 98 10.32 -2.99 7.36
CA ALA A 98 11.75 -3.09 7.70
C ALA A 98 12.12 -4.51 8.15
N LYS A 99 11.29 -5.14 9.00
CA LYS A 99 11.47 -6.54 9.42
C LYS A 99 11.38 -7.50 8.24
N SER A 100 10.40 -7.33 7.35
CA SER A 100 10.25 -8.16 6.15
C SER A 100 11.44 -8.02 5.21
N LEU A 101 11.96 -6.80 5.01
CA LEU A 101 13.16 -6.56 4.22
C LEU A 101 14.36 -7.29 4.84
N LYS A 102 14.60 -7.12 6.14
CA LYS A 102 15.69 -7.80 6.84
C LYS A 102 15.59 -9.33 6.73
N GLN A 103 14.40 -9.89 6.94
CA GLN A 103 14.18 -11.34 6.76
C GLN A 103 14.42 -11.78 5.32
N PHE A 104 14.03 -10.96 4.34
CA PHE A 104 14.29 -11.25 2.93
C PHE A 104 15.78 -11.25 2.62
N GLU A 105 16.52 -10.25 3.12
CA GLU A 105 17.97 -10.14 2.99
C GLU A 105 18.66 -11.33 3.66
N GLU A 106 18.30 -11.70 4.89
CA GLU A 106 18.85 -12.88 5.58
C GLU A 106 18.61 -14.18 4.80
N ARG A 107 17.37 -14.39 4.31
CA ARG A 107 17.01 -15.60 3.54
C ARG A 107 17.74 -15.67 2.21
N HIS A 108 18.00 -14.53 1.58
CA HIS A 108 18.61 -14.45 0.26
C HIS A 108 20.07 -13.97 0.32
N ALA A 109 20.70 -13.95 1.49
CA ALA A 109 22.05 -13.41 1.68
C ALA A 109 23.11 -14.07 0.79
N ARG A 110 22.89 -15.34 0.41
CA ARG A 110 23.79 -16.08 -0.51
C ARG A 110 23.55 -15.79 -1.99
N LYS A 111 22.39 -15.23 -2.35
CA LYS A 111 21.97 -14.93 -3.74
C LYS A 111 22.02 -13.43 -4.05
N LEU A 112 21.75 -12.60 -3.04
CA LEU A 112 21.99 -11.17 -3.07
C LEU A 112 23.49 -10.96 -2.96
N THR A 113 24.18 -11.03 -4.09
CA THR A 113 25.55 -10.51 -4.18
C THR A 113 25.48 -9.00 -4.03
N SER A 114 25.55 -8.54 -2.78
CA SER A 114 25.79 -7.13 -2.45
C SER A 114 27.24 -6.83 -2.79
N GLY A 115 27.48 -6.42 -4.03
CA GLY A 115 28.79 -6.01 -4.50
C GLY A 115 28.61 -4.93 -5.54
N ASP A 116 29.45 -3.92 -5.47
CA ASP A 116 29.53 -2.94 -6.53
C ASP A 116 30.25 -3.57 -7.71
N PHE A 117 29.73 -3.33 -8.92
CA PHE A 117 30.45 -3.70 -10.12
C PHE A 117 31.53 -2.66 -10.44
N ASP A 118 32.73 -3.14 -10.76
CA ASP A 118 33.84 -2.30 -11.18
C ASP A 118 33.62 -1.73 -12.59
N VAL A 119 34.19 -0.56 -12.85
CA VAL A 119 34.25 0.00 -14.20
C VAL A 119 35.05 -0.94 -15.11
N GLY A 120 34.50 -1.27 -16.27
CA GLY A 120 35.06 -2.28 -17.19
C GLY A 120 34.49 -3.69 -17.01
N ALA A 121 33.67 -3.94 -15.98
CA ALA A 121 33.01 -5.23 -15.81
C ALA A 121 31.96 -5.47 -16.90
N TRP A 122 31.87 -6.73 -17.34
CA TRP A 122 30.86 -7.17 -18.30
C TRP A 122 29.57 -7.52 -17.56
N VAL A 123 28.45 -6.98 -18.03
CA VAL A 123 27.15 -7.14 -17.40
C VAL A 123 26.06 -7.41 -18.42
N LEU A 124 24.99 -8.05 -17.95
CA LEU A 124 23.74 -8.18 -18.67
C LEU A 124 22.72 -7.25 -18.05
N ARG A 125 21.94 -6.56 -18.88
CA ARG A 125 20.87 -5.69 -18.41
C ARG A 125 19.57 -6.47 -18.33
N GLU A 126 18.92 -6.48 -17.17
CA GLU A 126 17.59 -7.05 -17.04
C GLU A 126 16.53 -6.11 -17.66
N GLU A 127 15.74 -6.64 -18.59
CA GLU A 127 14.63 -5.94 -19.23
C GLU A 127 13.39 -5.98 -18.34
N THR A 128 13.33 -5.04 -17.38
CA THR A 128 12.29 -5.00 -16.33
C THR A 128 10.86 -4.86 -16.87
N TRP A 129 10.67 -4.29 -18.06
CA TRP A 129 9.36 -4.17 -18.71
C TRP A 129 8.77 -5.53 -19.13
N LEU A 130 9.61 -6.56 -19.34
CA LEU A 130 9.14 -7.93 -19.63
C LEU A 130 8.61 -8.65 -18.39
N LEU A 131 8.95 -8.18 -17.17
CA LEU A 131 8.50 -8.79 -15.92
C LEU A 131 7.02 -8.53 -15.64
N SER A 132 6.47 -7.43 -16.14
CA SER A 132 5.06 -7.05 -15.93
C SER A 132 4.10 -7.71 -16.93
N GLN A 133 4.61 -8.33 -18.00
CA GLN A 133 3.78 -9.00 -19.01
C GLN A 133 3.45 -10.44 -18.61
N GLN A 134 2.16 -10.76 -18.56
CA GLN A 134 1.70 -12.15 -18.43
C GLN A 134 1.74 -12.86 -19.79
N GLY A 135 2.27 -14.08 -19.84
CA GLY A 135 2.29 -14.93 -21.04
C GLY A 135 3.66 -15.16 -21.68
N ASN A 136 4.70 -14.40 -21.30
CA ASN A 136 6.05 -14.53 -21.87
C ASN A 136 6.91 -15.61 -21.18
N LYS A 137 6.42 -16.86 -21.15
CA LYS A 137 7.28 -18.01 -20.78
C LYS A 137 8.23 -18.31 -21.94
N GLY A 138 9.47 -17.84 -21.84
CA GLY A 138 10.55 -18.10 -22.81
C GLY A 138 11.22 -16.86 -23.38
N ALA A 139 10.73 -15.65 -23.06
CA ALA A 139 11.39 -14.41 -23.48
C ALA A 139 12.76 -14.26 -22.80
N LEU A 140 13.77 -13.85 -23.56
CA LEU A 140 15.09 -13.50 -23.02
C LEU A 140 14.94 -12.27 -22.13
N ARG A 141 15.13 -12.44 -20.82
CA ARG A 141 14.96 -11.38 -19.80
C ARG A 141 16.17 -10.46 -19.69
N TYR A 142 17.26 -10.85 -20.33
CA TYR A 142 18.55 -10.18 -20.23
C TYR A 142 19.01 -9.77 -21.62
N ALA A 143 19.37 -8.51 -21.77
CA ALA A 143 19.96 -7.94 -22.97
C ALA A 143 21.46 -7.70 -22.76
N GLY A 144 22.21 -7.69 -23.86
CA GLY A 144 23.66 -7.45 -23.86
C GLY A 144 24.48 -8.72 -23.98
N PRO A 145 25.80 -8.57 -24.17
CA PRO A 145 26.69 -8.05 -23.13
C PRO A 145 26.99 -6.56 -23.22
N PHE A 146 27.01 -5.88 -22.06
CA PHE A 146 27.42 -4.48 -21.91
C PHE A 146 28.66 -4.38 -21.02
N ILE A 147 29.37 -3.25 -21.10
CA ILE A 147 30.49 -2.91 -20.23
C ILE A 147 30.12 -1.70 -19.38
N ILE A 148 30.46 -1.71 -18.09
CA ILE A 148 30.27 -0.54 -17.22
C ILE A 148 31.28 0.54 -17.58
N ASN A 149 30.82 1.70 -18.02
CA ASN A 149 31.67 2.85 -18.35
C ASN A 149 31.93 3.73 -17.13
N ARG A 150 30.89 3.99 -16.34
CA ARG A 150 30.98 4.86 -15.18
C ARG A 150 29.98 4.46 -14.11
N ARG A 151 30.37 4.64 -12.85
CA ARG A 151 29.49 4.53 -11.70
C ARG A 151 29.15 5.90 -11.15
N PHE A 152 27.88 6.11 -10.80
CA PHE A 152 27.42 7.30 -10.10
C PHE A 152 27.33 7.06 -8.58
N GLN A 153 27.45 8.13 -7.80
CA GLN A 153 27.31 8.09 -6.33
C GLN A 153 25.93 7.60 -5.87
N SER A 154 24.92 7.68 -6.73
CA SER A 154 23.56 7.17 -6.47
C SER A 154 23.43 5.65 -6.53
N GLY A 155 24.49 4.91 -6.90
CA GLY A 155 24.43 3.46 -7.11
C GLY A 155 23.92 3.05 -8.50
N THR A 156 23.78 4.01 -9.41
CA THR A 156 23.45 3.75 -10.83
C THR A 156 24.71 3.60 -11.67
N TYR A 157 24.60 2.85 -12.77
CA TYR A 157 25.69 2.55 -13.69
C TYR A 157 25.37 3.07 -15.09
N GLU A 158 26.35 3.70 -15.72
CA GLU A 158 26.34 4.01 -17.15
C GLU A 158 26.93 2.82 -17.90
N LEU A 159 26.15 2.26 -18.82
CA LEU A 159 26.53 1.12 -19.64
C LEU A 159 27.03 1.60 -20.99
N ARG A 160 27.96 0.86 -21.58
CA ARG A 160 28.50 1.07 -22.91
C ARG A 160 28.47 -0.24 -23.67
N GLU A 161 28.17 -0.15 -24.96
CA GLU A 161 28.31 -1.24 -25.92
C GLU A 161 29.78 -1.64 -26.09
N LEU A 162 30.01 -2.82 -26.65
CA LEU A 162 31.36 -3.37 -26.85
C LEU A 162 32.22 -2.52 -27.80
N ASP A 163 31.60 -1.77 -28.70
CA ASP A 163 32.26 -0.90 -29.69
C ASP A 163 32.65 0.47 -29.12
N GLY A 164 32.25 0.79 -27.88
CA GLY A 164 32.51 2.08 -27.27
C GLY A 164 31.32 3.05 -27.28
N THR A 165 30.18 2.66 -27.87
CA THR A 165 28.97 3.49 -27.89
C THR A 165 28.30 3.50 -26.51
N ILE A 166 27.98 4.68 -25.98
CA ILE A 166 27.32 4.88 -24.68
C ILE A 166 25.83 5.08 -24.88
#